data_AF-A0A7K2NV94-F1
#
_entry.id   AF-A0A7K2NV94-F1
#
_cell.length_a   1.000
_cell.length_b   1.000
_cell.length_c   1.000
_cell.angle_alpha   90.00
_cell.angle_beta   90.00
_cell.angle_gamma   90.00
#
_symmetry.space_group_name_H-M   'P 1'
#
loop_
_entity.id
_entity.type
_entity.pdbx_description
1 polymer ?
#
loop_
_entity_poly.entity_id
_entity_poly.type
_entity_poly.pdbx_seq_one_letter_code
_entity_poly.pdbx_strand_id
1 'polypeptide(L)' 'MTMQPWFNEAKLGIFVHYGIYSVDGVPESWALFDQVVPHEQYMRQLDGFTASAFDPTAWAGLFARAGAGYAVLTA' A
#
# COMPACT_ATOMS: atom_id res chain seq x y z
N MET A 1 -26.29 5.64 4.21
CA MET A 1 -25.74 6.16 2.94
C MET A 1 -25.82 5.06 1.91
N THR A 2 -26.36 5.33 0.73
CA THR A 2 -26.42 4.36 -0.36
C THR A 2 -25.07 4.30 -1.05
N MET A 3 -24.59 3.10 -1.40
CA MET A 3 -23.36 2.92 -2.16
C MET A 3 -23.46 3.64 -3.51
N GLN A 4 -22.41 4.36 -3.91
CA GLN A 4 -22.35 4.96 -5.24
C GLN A 4 -22.36 3.85 -6.31
N PRO A 5 -23.15 3.96 -7.39
CA PRO A 5 -23.33 2.88 -8.37
C PRO A 5 -22.01 2.34 -8.96
N TRP A 6 -21.07 3.25 -9.24
CA TRP A 6 -19.77 2.91 -9.84
C TRP A 6 -19.00 1.84 -9.05
N PHE A 7 -19.10 1.84 -7.72
CA PHE A 7 -18.32 0.92 -6.88
C PHE A 7 -18.78 -0.53 -7.09
N ASN A 8 -20.09 -0.74 -7.18
CA ASN A 8 -20.66 -2.04 -7.49
C ASN A 8 -20.37 -2.45 -8.93
N GLU A 9 -20.24 -1.51 -9.86
CA GLU A 9 -19.91 -1.76 -11.26
C GLU A 9 -18.43 -2.08 -11.47
N ALA A 10 -17.53 -1.51 -10.67
CA ALA A 10 -16.09 -1.67 -10.82
C ALA A 10 -15.61 -3.11 -10.60
N LYS A 11 -16.27 -3.88 -9.71
CA LYS A 11 -16.03 -5.30 -9.34
C LYS A 11 -14.65 -5.66 -8.79
N LEU A 12 -13.57 -5.18 -9.42
CA LEU A 12 -12.18 -5.45 -9.10
C LEU A 12 -11.48 -4.15 -8.69
N GLY A 13 -10.75 -4.20 -7.58
CA GLY A 13 -9.89 -3.13 -7.13
C GLY A 13 -8.53 -3.66 -6.68
N ILE A 14 -7.53 -2.79 -6.65
CA ILE A 14 -6.19 -3.10 -6.13
C ILE A 14 -6.01 -2.44 -4.78
N PHE A 15 -5.58 -3.21 -3.78
CA PHE A 15 -5.17 -2.66 -2.50
C PHE A 15 -3.65 -2.62 -2.43
N VAL A 16 -3.09 -1.42 -2.27
CA VAL A 16 -1.65 -1.18 -2.14
C VAL A 16 -1.32 -0.91 -0.69
N HIS A 17 -0.54 -1.81 -0.10
CA HIS A 17 0.13 -1.61 1.18
C HIS A 17 1.55 -1.15 0.85
N TYR A 18 1.83 0.13 1.07
CA TYR A 18 3.14 0.73 0.85
C TYR A 18 3.46 1.78 1.92
N GLY A 19 4.64 1.66 2.52
CA GLY A 19 5.08 2.53 3.61
C GLY A 19 6.46 2.11 4.14
N ILE A 20 6.89 2.71 5.25
CA ILE A 20 8.25 2.51 5.80
C ILE A 20 8.60 1.05 6.08
N TYR A 21 7.62 0.20 6.41
CA TYR A 21 7.81 -1.24 6.58
C TYR A 21 8.35 -1.95 5.33
N SER A 22 8.23 -1.32 4.15
CA SER A 22 8.73 -1.85 2.89
C SER A 22 10.25 -1.71 2.75
N VAL A 23 10.91 -0.92 3.61
CA VAL A 23 12.37 -0.71 3.56
C VAL A 23 13.09 -2.00 3.96
N ASP A 24 12.74 -2.57 5.11
CA ASP A 24 13.34 -3.82 5.60
C ASP A 24 12.47 -5.05 5.27
N GLY A 25 11.36 -4.86 4.55
CA GLY A 25 10.47 -5.95 4.13
C GLY A 25 9.73 -6.62 5.30
N VAL A 26 9.38 -5.85 6.32
CA VAL A 26 8.69 -6.36 7.51
C VAL A 26 7.17 -6.29 7.34
N PRO A 27 6.40 -7.17 8.04
CA PRO A 27 4.94 -7.10 8.01
C PRO A 27 4.43 -5.72 8.44
N GLU A 28 3.57 -5.12 7.62
CA GLU A 28 2.92 -3.84 7.92
C GLU A 28 2.13 -3.94 9.23
N SER A 29 2.42 -3.07 10.18
CA SER A 29 1.77 -2.95 11.51
C SER A 29 1.86 -4.18 12.43
N TRP A 30 1.86 -5.39 11.89
CA TRP A 30 1.99 -6.65 12.60
C TRP A 30 3.35 -6.85 13.23
N ALA A 31 4.42 -6.34 12.60
CA ALA A 31 5.76 -6.36 13.21
C ALA A 31 5.81 -5.65 14.58
N LEU A 32 4.95 -4.64 14.78
CA LEU A 32 4.78 -3.95 16.07
C LEU A 32 3.85 -4.74 17.01
N PHE A 33 2.72 -5.23 16.48
CA PHE A 33 1.73 -5.96 17.26
C PHE A 33 2.30 -7.24 17.88
N ASP A 34 3.02 -8.03 17.08
CA ASP A 34 3.64 -9.28 17.50
C ASP A 34 4.97 -9.08 18.24
N GLN A 35 5.40 -7.82 18.45
CA GLN A 35 6.66 -7.45 19.08
C GLN A 35 7.90 -8.09 18.43
N VAL A 36 7.81 -8.41 17.13
CA VAL A 36 8.90 -9.00 16.33
C VAL A 36 9.99 -7.98 16.06
N VAL A 37 9.60 -6.72 15.84
CA VAL A 37 10.53 -5.61 15.57
C VAL A 37 10.38 -4.56 16.67
N PRO A 38 11.46 -4.23 17.40
CA PRO A 38 11.44 -3.13 18.36
C PRO A 38 10.99 -1.83 17.68
N HIS A 39 10.14 -1.05 18.35
CA HIS A 39 9.59 0.20 17.81
C HIS A 39 10.68 1.13 17.25
N GLU A 40 11.79 1.30 17.97
CA GLU A 40 12.91 2.12 17.51
C GLU A 40 13.48 1.62 16.18
N GLN A 41 13.69 0.31 16.06
CA GLN A 41 14.17 -0.29 14.81
C GLN A 41 13.16 -0.09 13.68
N TYR A 42 11.87 -0.29 13.95
CA TYR A 42 10.82 -0.07 12.96
C TYR A 42 10.82 1.38 12.44
N MET A 43 10.97 2.36 13.35
CA MET A 43 10.97 3.78 13.01
C MET A 43 12.23 4.24 12.27
N ARG A 44 13.39 3.61 12.46
CA ARG A 44 14.61 3.91 11.69
C ARG A 44 14.44 3.70 10.17
N GLN A 45 13.48 2.88 9.75
CA GLN A 45 13.16 2.72 8.33
C GLN A 45 12.71 4.04 7.66
N LEU A 46 12.28 5.05 8.42
CA LEU A 46 12.01 6.40 7.89
C LEU A 46 13.21 6.97 7.13
N ASP A 47 14.43 6.69 7.59
CA ASP A 47 15.66 7.20 6.97
C ASP A 47 15.94 6.55 5.60
N GLY A 48 15.42 5.32 5.39
CA GLY A 48 15.60 4.55 4.15
C GLY A 48 14.43 4.66 3.17
N PHE A 49 13.27 5.15 3.60
CA PHE A 49 12.07 5.22 2.76
C PHE A 49 12.12 6.43 1.81
N THR A 50 12.83 6.26 0.69
CA THR A 50 13.03 7.33 -0.30
C THR A 50 11.99 7.35 -1.41
N ALA A 51 11.34 6.21 -1.69
CA ALA A 51 10.45 6.03 -2.84
C ALA A 51 11.09 6.49 -4.18
N SER A 52 12.42 6.35 -4.34
CA SER A 52 13.17 6.93 -5.46
C SER A 52 12.78 6.40 -6.85
N ALA A 53 12.18 5.22 -6.92
CA ALA A 53 11.66 4.59 -8.13
C ALA A 53 10.11 4.57 -8.17
N PHE A 54 9.45 5.38 -7.36
CA PHE A 54 7.98 5.43 -7.32
C PHE A 54 7.43 6.07 -8.59
N ASP A 55 6.74 5.25 -9.39
CA ASP A 55 6.02 5.68 -10.59
C ASP A 55 4.53 5.29 -10.47
N PRO A 56 3.68 6.18 -9.92
CA PRO A 56 2.26 5.90 -9.77
C PRO A 56 1.54 5.81 -11.12
N THR A 57 2.07 6.41 -12.19
CA THR A 57 1.48 6.31 -13.53
C THR A 57 1.68 4.92 -14.11
N ALA A 58 2.88 4.34 -13.96
CA ALA A 58 3.14 2.96 -14.35
C ALA A 58 2.25 1.98 -13.56
N TRP A 59 2.06 2.22 -12.26
CA TRP A 59 1.18 1.41 -11.41
C TRP A 59 -0.27 1.49 -11.87
N ALA A 60 -0.82 2.70 -12.05
CA ALA A 60 -2.18 2.89 -12.54
C ALA A 60 -2.38 2.22 -13.91
N GLY A 61 -1.40 2.35 -14.81
CA GLY A 61 -1.43 1.68 -16.11
C GLY A 61 -1.43 0.15 -15.99
N LEU A 62 -0.68 -0.42 -15.05
CA LEU A 62 -0.71 -1.85 -14.76
C LEU A 62 -2.07 -2.28 -14.20
N PHE A 63 -2.63 -1.54 -13.25
CA PHE A 63 -3.92 -1.86 -12.63
C PHE A 63 -5.05 -1.82 -13.65
N ALA A 64 -5.06 -0.81 -14.52
CA ALA A 64 -6.02 -0.71 -15.62
C ALA A 64 -5.90 -1.89 -16.59
N ARG A 65 -4.68 -2.30 -16.97
CA ARG A 65 -4.46 -3.51 -17.80
C ARG A 65 -4.92 -4.80 -17.13
N ALA A 66 -4.86 -4.86 -15.80
CA ALA A 66 -5.40 -5.97 -15.01
C ALA A 66 -6.94 -5.94 -14.89
N GLY A 67 -7.59 -4.87 -15.37
CA GLY A 67 -9.05 -4.70 -15.33
C GLY A 67 -9.57 -4.12 -14.01
N ALA A 68 -8.71 -3.55 -13.16
CA ALA A 68 -9.15 -2.93 -11.92
C ALA A 68 -9.86 -1.59 -12.20
N GLY A 69 -11.03 -1.40 -11.57
CA GLY A 69 -11.80 -0.15 -11.67
C GLY A 69 -11.51 0.87 -10.57
N TYR A 70 -10.76 0.48 -9.53
CA TYR A 70 -10.30 1.37 -8.46
C TYR A 70 -9.06 0.86 -7.77
N ALA A 71 -8.41 1.72 -6.99
CA ALA A 71 -7.33 1.35 -6.08
C ALA A 71 -7.53 1.99 -4.70
N VAL A 72 -7.04 1.32 -3.67
CA VAL A 72 -7.00 1.82 -2.29
C VAL A 72 -5.54 1.84 -1.85
N LEU A 73 -5.10 2.94 -1.26
CA LEU A 73 -3.77 3.10 -0.71
C LEU A 73 -3.86 3.24 0.81
N THR A 74 -2.89 2.68 1.51
CA THR A 74 -2.67 2.92 2.94
C THR A 74 -2.28 4.39 3.18
N ALA A 75 -2.90 5.03 4.18
CA ALA A 75 -2.73 6.44 4.53
C ALA A 75 -1.93 6.63 5.82
#